data_AF-A0A926TWU5-F1
#
_entry.id   AF-A0A926TWU5-F1
#
_cell.length_a   1.000
_cell.length_b   1.000
_cell.length_c   1.000
_cell.angle_alpha   90.00
_cell.angle_beta   90.00
_cell.angle_gamma   90.00
#
_symmetry.space_group_name_H-M   'P 1'
#
loop_
_entity.id
_entity.type
_entity.pdbx_description
1 polymer ?
#
loop_
_entity_poly.entity_id
_entity_poly.type
_entity_poly.pdbx_seq_one_letter_code
_entity_poly.pdbx_strand_id
1 'polypeptide(L)'
;MAERNKRQRQAGDSPLEIMRIDRTTLTQDELAMRCGIPRATYQRWISGKTEARLSISQLKRLCEELKIERVDELPDNFAPIAPSE
;
A
#
# COMPACT_ATOMS: atom_id res chain seq x y z
N MET A 1 -18.88 10.23 16.32
CA MET A 1 -18.47 10.26 14.89
C MET A 1 -17.00 10.68 14.68
N ALA A 2 -16.10 10.58 15.68
CA ALA A 2 -14.74 11.15 15.59
C ALA A 2 -13.62 10.14 15.25
N GLU A 3 -13.75 8.84 15.58
CA GLU A 3 -12.66 7.88 15.34
C GLU A 3 -12.44 7.47 13.88
N ARG A 4 -13.46 7.55 13.04
CA ARG A 4 -13.37 7.10 11.63
C ARG A 4 -12.38 7.96 10.83
N ASN A 5 -12.25 9.24 11.19
CA ASN A 5 -11.44 10.23 10.47
C ASN A 5 -9.94 10.16 10.82
N LYS A 6 -9.56 9.74 12.04
CA LYS A 6 -8.15 9.57 12.42
C LYS A 6 -7.50 8.38 11.73
N ARG A 7 -8.22 7.26 11.59
CA ARG A 7 -7.72 6.05 10.89
C ARG A 7 -7.59 6.26 9.39
N GLN A 8 -8.45 7.07 8.79
CA GLN A 8 -8.35 7.42 7.36
C GLN A 8 -7.15 8.33 7.05
N ARG A 9 -6.80 9.26 7.94
CA ARG A 9 -5.61 10.12 7.76
C ARG A 9 -4.30 9.34 7.83
N GLN A 10 -4.14 8.42 8.78
CA GLN A 10 -2.91 7.62 8.93
C GLN A 10 -2.62 6.70 7.73
N ALA A 11 -3.66 6.25 7.02
CA ALA A 11 -3.50 5.43 5.81
C ALA A 11 -3.26 6.28 4.55
N GLY A 12 -3.64 7.57 4.56
CA GLY A 12 -3.47 8.48 3.43
C GLY A 12 -2.03 8.90 3.15
N ASP A 13 -1.12 8.67 4.11
CA ASP A 13 0.29 9.05 3.99
C ASP A 13 1.21 7.86 3.62
N SER A 14 0.64 6.67 3.40
CA SER A 14 1.38 5.50 2.91
C SER A 14 1.62 5.61 1.40
N PRO A 15 2.86 5.47 0.91
CA PRO A 15 3.15 5.48 -0.53
C PRO A 15 2.32 4.45 -1.31
N LEU A 16 2.08 3.28 -0.72
CA LEU A 16 1.28 2.23 -1.34
C LEU A 16 -0.20 2.61 -1.48
N GLU A 17 -0.79 3.25 -0.45
CA GLU A 17 -2.17 3.72 -0.53
C GLU A 17 -2.33 4.88 -1.52
N ILE A 18 -1.37 5.79 -1.55
CA ILE A 18 -1.32 6.89 -2.53
C ILE A 18 -1.32 6.30 -3.95
N MET A 19 -0.40 5.38 -4.25
CA MET A 19 -0.35 4.73 -5.56
C MET A 19 -1.63 3.96 -5.89
N ARG A 20 -2.24 3.25 -4.93
CA ARG A 20 -3.52 2.56 -5.16
C ARG A 20 -4.63 3.53 -5.55
N ILE A 21 -4.77 4.62 -4.81
CA ILE A 21 -5.82 5.63 -5.04
C ILE A 21 -5.59 6.36 -6.36
N ASP A 22 -4.36 6.73 -6.67
CA ASP A 22 -4.04 7.57 -7.82
C ASP A 22 -4.02 6.78 -9.14
N ARG A 23 -3.62 5.49 -9.10
CA ARG A 23 -3.37 4.71 -10.32
C ARG A 23 -4.46 3.67 -10.62
N THR A 24 -5.35 3.39 -9.65
CA THR A 24 -6.35 2.31 -9.74
C THR A 24 -7.71 2.72 -9.17
N THR A 25 -8.76 1.97 -9.49
CA THR A 25 -10.08 2.08 -8.84
C THR A 25 -10.30 0.98 -7.80
N LEU A 26 -9.25 0.21 -7.46
CA LEU A 26 -9.35 -0.96 -6.59
C LEU A 26 -9.43 -0.54 -5.14
N THR A 27 -10.27 -1.22 -4.37
CA THR A 27 -10.23 -1.18 -2.91
C THR A 27 -8.97 -1.86 -2.37
N GLN A 28 -8.65 -1.63 -1.09
CA GLN A 28 -7.53 -2.33 -0.42
C GLN A 28 -7.65 -3.85 -0.51
N ASP A 29 -8.88 -4.38 -0.43
CA ASP A 29 -9.14 -5.81 -0.46
C ASP A 29 -8.88 -6.39 -1.85
N GLU A 30 -9.38 -5.71 -2.89
CA GLU A 30 -9.22 -6.14 -4.27
C GLU A 30 -7.76 -6.09 -4.71
N LEU A 31 -7.04 -5.00 -4.41
CA LEU A 31 -5.62 -4.91 -4.74
C LEU A 31 -4.84 -6.03 -4.04
N ALA A 32 -5.06 -6.21 -2.72
CA ALA A 32 -4.38 -7.25 -1.96
C ALA A 32 -4.69 -8.66 -2.52
N MET A 33 -5.95 -8.95 -2.81
CA MET A 33 -6.39 -10.23 -3.38
C MET A 33 -5.75 -10.50 -4.74
N ARG A 34 -5.74 -9.52 -5.65
CA ARG A 34 -5.11 -9.65 -6.98
C ARG A 34 -3.61 -9.90 -6.87
N CYS A 35 -2.95 -9.24 -5.93
CA CYS A 35 -1.53 -9.43 -5.65
C CYS A 35 -1.24 -10.73 -4.88
N GLY A 36 -2.24 -11.49 -4.45
CA GLY A 36 -2.04 -12.70 -3.64
C GLY A 36 -1.55 -12.40 -2.22
N ILE A 37 -1.99 -11.29 -1.65
CA ILE A 37 -1.61 -10.78 -0.32
C ILE A 37 -2.86 -10.80 0.58
N PRO A 38 -2.79 -11.34 1.79
CA PRO A 38 -3.89 -11.21 2.74
C PRO A 38 -4.17 -9.75 3.08
N ARG A 39 -5.44 -9.33 3.10
CA ARG A 39 -5.83 -7.95 3.47
C ARG A 39 -5.22 -7.48 4.78
N ALA A 40 -5.16 -8.35 5.79
CA ALA A 40 -4.55 -8.03 7.08
C ALA A 40 -3.06 -7.70 6.97
N THR A 41 -2.32 -8.37 6.09
CA THR A 41 -0.91 -8.10 5.81
C THR A 41 -0.75 -6.75 5.12
N TYR A 42 -1.56 -6.48 4.10
CA TYR A 42 -1.61 -5.18 3.43
C TYR A 42 -1.86 -4.04 4.43
N GLN A 43 -2.83 -4.20 5.33
CA GLN A 43 -3.15 -3.21 6.37
C GLN A 43 -2.00 -2.99 7.36
N ARG A 44 -1.21 -4.02 7.68
CA ARG A 44 -0.02 -3.88 8.54
C ARG A 44 1.09 -3.10 7.85
N TRP A 45 1.26 -3.26 6.54
CA TRP A 45 2.25 -2.50 5.76
C TRP A 45 1.90 -1.01 5.72
N ILE A 46 0.67 -0.67 5.31
CA ILE A 46 0.25 0.73 5.18
C ILE A 46 0.12 1.46 6.53
N SER A 47 0.10 0.73 7.64
CA SER A 47 0.14 1.30 9.00
C SER A 47 1.53 1.30 9.64
N GLY A 48 2.55 0.80 8.93
CA GLY A 48 3.92 0.72 9.42
C GLY A 48 4.15 -0.32 10.52
N LYS A 49 3.18 -1.21 10.80
CA LYS A 49 3.31 -2.25 11.83
C LYS A 49 4.33 -3.32 11.47
N THR A 50 4.52 -3.57 10.17
CA THR A 50 5.49 -4.55 9.66
C THR A 50 6.03 -4.07 8.32
N GLU A 51 7.31 -4.33 8.08
CA GLU A 51 7.94 -4.14 6.78
C GLU A 51 7.31 -5.04 5.71
N ALA A 52 7.25 -4.54 4.48
CA ALA A 52 6.71 -5.28 3.35
C ALA A 52 7.66 -6.39 2.93
N ARG A 53 7.12 -7.61 2.83
CA ARG A 53 7.86 -8.79 2.34
C ARG A 53 7.00 -9.49 1.31
N LEU A 54 7.38 -9.31 0.05
CA LEU A 54 6.71 -9.87 -1.11
C LEU A 54 7.57 -10.97 -1.72
N SER A 55 6.95 -12.04 -2.21
CA SER A 55 7.61 -12.90 -3.21
C SER A 55 7.76 -12.13 -4.53
N ILE A 56 8.65 -12.60 -5.42
CA ILE A 56 8.83 -12.01 -6.75
C ILE A 56 7.49 -11.99 -7.53
N SER A 57 6.67 -13.04 -7.42
CA SER A 57 5.38 -13.09 -8.10
C SER A 57 4.38 -12.08 -7.55
N GLN A 58 4.35 -11.88 -6.24
CA GLN A 58 3.49 -10.86 -5.62
C GLN A 58 3.96 -9.44 -5.99
N LEU A 59 5.27 -9.20 -6.02
CA LEU A 59 5.84 -7.92 -6.46
C LEU A 59 5.49 -7.62 -7.92
N LYS A 60 5.63 -8.59 -8.83
CA LYS A 60 5.26 -8.42 -10.24
C LYS A 60 3.79 -8.04 -10.41
N ARG A 61 2.90 -8.78 -9.74
CA ARG A 61 1.45 -8.47 -9.77
C ARG A 61 1.15 -7.09 -9.18
N LEU A 62 1.84 -6.70 -8.11
CA LEU A 62 1.69 -5.38 -7.53
C LEU A 62 2.10 -4.30 -8.52
N CYS A 63 3.24 -4.46 -9.21
CA CYS A 63 3.67 -3.54 -10.26
C CYS A 63 2.66 -3.48 -11.42
N GLU A 64 2.13 -4.61 -11.85
CA GLU A 64 1.12 -4.69 -12.92
C GLU A 64 -0.16 -3.94 -12.53
N GLU A 65 -0.74 -4.21 -11.34
CA GLU A 65 -1.97 -3.56 -10.89
C GLU A 65 -1.77 -2.06 -10.63
N LEU A 66 -0.60 -1.66 -10.10
CA LEU A 66 -0.24 -0.27 -9.85
C LEU A 66 0.35 0.46 -11.07
N LYS A 67 0.44 -0.19 -12.24
CA LYS A 67 1.01 0.39 -13.46
C LYS A 67 2.41 0.97 -13.24
N ILE A 68 3.26 0.22 -12.56
CA ILE A 68 4.67 0.55 -12.32
C ILE A 68 5.49 -0.08 -13.44
N GLU A 69 6.06 0.75 -14.31
CA GLU A 69 6.85 0.29 -15.46
C GLU A 69 8.35 0.20 -15.14
N ARG A 70 8.82 0.98 -14.17
CA ARG A 70 10.23 1.07 -13.79
C ARG A 70 10.44 0.78 -12.30
N VAL A 71 11.60 0.19 -11.99
CA VAL A 71 11.95 -0.20 -10.62
C VAL A 71 12.10 1.01 -9.70
N ASP A 72 12.58 2.14 -10.21
CA ASP A 72 12.79 3.36 -9.41
C ASP A 72 11.49 4.13 -9.08
N GLU A 73 10.36 3.72 -9.65
CA GLU A 73 9.05 4.19 -9.22
C GLU A 73 8.50 3.42 -8.01
N LEU A 74 9.09 2.26 -7.66
CA LEU A 74 8.71 1.54 -6.45
C LEU A 74 9.16 2.34 -5.23
N PRO A 75 8.28 2.56 -4.25
CA PRO A 75 8.69 3.20 -3.02
C PRO A 75 9.56 2.23 -2.21
N ASP A 76 10.57 2.78 -1.52
CA ASP A 76 11.46 1.99 -0.65
C ASP A 76 10.71 1.34 0.53
N ASN A 77 9.57 1.91 0.93
CA ASN A 77 8.70 1.33 1.94
C ASN A 77 7.22 1.63 1.67
N PHE A 78 6.32 0.83 2.26
CA PHE A 78 4.88 1.04 2.20
C PHE A 78 4.29 1.65 3.48
N ALA A 79 5.11 1.93 4.48
CA ALA A 79 4.67 2.55 5.72
C ALA A 79 4.35 4.05 5.50
N PRO A 80 3.56 4.67 6.38
CA PRO A 80 3.37 6.12 6.33
C PRO A 80 4.72 6.84 6.44
N ILE A 81 4.93 7.85 5.60
CA ILE A 81 6.07 8.75 5.77
C ILE A 81 5.75 9.60 7.00
N ALA A 82 6.33 9.26 8.15
CA ALA A 82 6.22 10.13 9.32
C ALA A 82 6.76 11.51 8.92
N PRO A 83 6.06 12.62 9.24
CA PRO A 83 6.66 13.93 9.08
C PRO A 83 7.95 13.93 9.90
N SER A 84 9.06 14.24 9.24
CA SER A 84 10.34 14.48 9.90
C SER A 84 10.11 15.56 10.97
N GLU A 85 10.29 15.20 12.25
CA GLU A 85 10.42 16.19 13.34
C GLU A 85 11.75 16.94 13.22
#